data_AF-A0A081SHY9-F1
#
_entry.id   AF-A0A081SHY9-F1
#
_cell.length_a   1.000
_cell.length_b   1.000
_cell.length_c   1.000
_cell.angle_alpha   90.00
_cell.angle_beta   90.00
_cell.angle_gamma   90.00
#
_symmetry.space_group_name_H-M   'P 1'
#
loop_
_entity.id
_entity.type
_entity.pdbx_description
1 polymer ?
#
loop_
_entity_poly.entity_id
_entity_poly.type
_entity_poly.pdbx_seq_one_letter_code
_entity_poly.pdbx_strand_id
1 'polypeptide(L)'
;MKEVQIYTKTAHAWKRARFEAETKYLPSVYVARVSINLKRSVAQDDKELLQESLLLILDEKLKADFKRQLEDTEEKNGFLETNSLSRLSDKLSRYVARAVAAYPDCEWNSAID
;
A
#
# COMPACT_ATOMS: atom_id res chain seq x y z
N MET A 1 2.99 6.61 -26.62
CA MET A 1 2.95 6.38 -25.16
C MET A 1 3.39 4.94 -24.92
N LYS A 2 4.40 4.68 -24.07
CA LYS A 2 4.76 3.31 -23.69
C LYS A 2 3.77 2.87 -22.61
N GLU A 3 2.99 1.83 -22.86
CA GLU A 3 2.11 1.27 -21.84
C GLU A 3 2.95 0.43 -20.87
N VAL A 4 3.00 0.83 -19.60
CA VAL A 4 3.75 0.10 -18.57
C VAL A 4 2.84 -0.96 -17.95
N GLN A 5 3.27 -2.22 -18.01
CA GLN A 5 2.60 -3.31 -17.29
C GLN A 5 3.25 -3.50 -15.91
N ILE A 6 2.45 -3.30 -14.86
CA ILE A 6 2.86 -3.58 -13.48
C ILE A 6 2.11 -4.81 -12.99
N TYR A 7 2.82 -5.72 -12.33
CA TYR A 7 2.24 -6.85 -11.60
C TYR A 7 2.48 -6.68 -10.12
N THR A 8 1.60 -7.22 -9.27
CA THR A 8 1.77 -7.18 -7.82
C THR A 8 1.89 -8.59 -7.27
N LYS A 9 2.76 -8.73 -6.27
CA LYS A 9 2.82 -9.94 -5.43
C LYS A 9 2.68 -9.51 -3.98
N THR A 10 1.56 -9.86 -3.38
CA THR A 10 1.19 -9.43 -2.04
C THR A 10 1.22 -10.58 -1.06
N ALA A 11 1.93 -10.37 0.05
CA ALA A 11 1.93 -11.26 1.21
C ALA A 11 1.31 -10.51 2.38
N HIS A 12 0.43 -11.17 3.12
CA HIS A 12 -0.18 -10.58 4.31
C HIS A 12 -0.38 -11.62 5.40
N ALA A 13 -0.48 -11.16 6.64
CA ALA A 13 -0.77 -12.01 7.78
C ALA A 13 -1.43 -11.22 8.91
N TRP A 14 -2.33 -11.89 9.61
CA TRP A 14 -2.75 -11.48 10.95
C TRP A 14 -1.93 -12.19 12.02
N LYS A 15 -1.43 -11.42 12.97
CA LYS A 15 -0.80 -11.89 14.21
C LYS A 15 -1.56 -11.30 15.38
N ARG A 16 -2.54 -12.05 15.90
CA ARG A 16 -3.46 -11.59 16.97
C ARG A 16 -4.25 -10.35 16.56
N ALA A 17 -3.88 -9.18 17.08
CA ALA A 17 -4.52 -7.89 16.80
C ALA A 17 -3.74 -7.04 15.78
N ARG A 18 -2.63 -7.59 15.25
CA ARG A 18 -1.77 -6.92 14.29
C ARG A 18 -1.95 -7.49 12.89
N PHE A 19 -2.19 -6.61 11.93
CA PHE A 19 -2.16 -6.91 10.50
C PHE A 19 -0.84 -6.42 9.91
N GLU A 20 -0.25 -7.20 9.03
CA GLU A 20 0.92 -6.83 8.24
C GLU A 20 0.68 -7.25 6.79
N ALA A 21 0.96 -6.34 5.84
CA ALA A 21 0.95 -6.62 4.41
C ALA A 21 2.18 -6.02 3.74
N GLU A 22 2.71 -6.74 2.77
CA GLU A 22 3.81 -6.34 1.90
C GLU A 22 3.42 -6.65 0.45
N THR A 23 3.54 -5.66 -0.43
CA THR A 23 3.26 -5.78 -1.86
C THR A 23 4.48 -5.37 -2.66
N LYS A 24 4.96 -6.30 -3.49
CA LYS A 24 6.04 -6.04 -4.46
C LYS A 24 5.44 -5.67 -5.81
N TYR A 25 5.90 -4.59 -6.41
CA TYR A 25 5.51 -4.15 -7.75
C TYR A 25 6.57 -4.63 -8.74
N LEU A 26 6.17 -5.38 -9.76
CA LEU A 26 7.07 -5.96 -10.78
C LEU A 26 6.76 -5.35 -12.16
N PRO A 27 7.76 -5.14 -13.03
CA PRO A 27 9.17 -5.54 -12.89
C PRO A 27 10.03 -4.55 -12.07
N SER A 28 9.43 -3.55 -11.42
CA SER A 28 10.18 -2.60 -10.60
C SER A 28 10.74 -3.25 -9.33
N VAL A 29 11.57 -2.50 -8.60
CA VAL A 29 12.17 -2.95 -7.32
C VAL A 29 11.35 -2.55 -6.10
N TYR A 30 10.23 -1.84 -6.32
CA TYR A 30 9.51 -1.17 -5.24
C TYR A 30 8.66 -2.11 -4.42
N VAL A 31 8.66 -1.88 -3.11
CA VAL A 31 7.91 -2.65 -2.12
C VAL A 31 7.11 -1.71 -1.23
N ALA A 32 5.78 -1.82 -1.27
CA ALA A 32 4.91 -1.14 -0.32
C ALA A 32 4.59 -2.03 0.88
N ARG A 33 4.56 -1.45 2.07
CA ARG A 33 4.20 -2.14 3.31
C ARG A 33 3.15 -1.36 4.07
N VAL A 34 2.27 -2.10 4.74
CA VAL A 34 1.33 -1.56 5.71
C VAL A 34 1.32 -2.45 6.94
N SER A 35 1.31 -1.83 8.11
CA SER A 35 1.07 -2.53 9.37
C SER A 35 0.04 -1.79 10.20
N ILE A 36 -0.88 -2.52 10.80
CA ILE A 36 -1.92 -1.98 11.69
C ILE A 36 -1.92 -2.79 12.97
N ASN A 37 -2.01 -2.13 14.10
CA ASN A 37 -2.16 -2.70 15.43
C ASN A 37 -3.48 -2.21 16.05
N LEU A 38 -4.43 -3.11 16.23
CA LEU A 38 -5.71 -2.81 16.86
C LEU A 38 -5.57 -2.91 18.40
N LYS A 39 -5.77 -1.81 19.13
CA LYS A 39 -5.66 -1.82 20.60
C LYS A 39 -6.82 -2.52 21.32
N ARG A 40 -7.96 -2.64 20.65
CA ARG A 40 -9.18 -3.27 21.18
C ARG A 40 -9.55 -4.50 20.37
N SER A 41 -10.30 -5.40 20.99
CA SER A 41 -10.92 -6.50 20.26
C SER A 41 -11.91 -5.93 19.24
N VAL A 42 -11.78 -6.38 18.01
CA VAL A 42 -12.62 -6.03 16.86
C VAL A 42 -13.26 -7.32 16.37
N ALA A 43 -14.51 -7.25 15.90
CA ALA A 43 -15.20 -8.41 15.36
C ALA A 43 -14.41 -9.03 14.20
N GLN A 44 -14.56 -10.33 13.99
CA GLN A 44 -13.83 -11.01 12.93
C GLN A 44 -14.19 -10.45 11.54
N ASP A 45 -15.48 -10.22 11.30
CA ASP A 45 -15.98 -9.64 10.05
C ASP A 45 -15.36 -8.25 9.77
N ASP A 46 -15.25 -7.40 10.79
CA ASP A 46 -14.61 -6.08 10.67
C ASP A 46 -13.11 -6.20 10.34
N LYS A 47 -12.41 -7.21 10.88
CA LYS A 47 -11.00 -7.48 10.54
C LYS A 47 -10.85 -7.91 9.09
N GLU A 48 -11.78 -8.72 8.58
CA GLU A 48 -11.79 -9.18 7.20
C GLU A 48 -12.06 -8.00 6.25
N LEU A 49 -13.06 -7.17 6.54
CA LEU A 49 -13.34 -5.94 5.78
C LEU A 49 -12.15 -4.97 5.77
N LEU A 50 -11.50 -4.79 6.91
CA LEU A 50 -10.30 -3.96 7.01
C LEU A 50 -9.16 -4.56 6.18
N GLN A 51 -8.92 -5.87 6.28
CA GLN A 51 -7.91 -6.57 5.48
C GLN A 51 -8.17 -6.37 3.98
N GLU A 52 -9.37 -6.67 3.51
CA GLU A 52 -9.75 -6.50 2.10
C GLU A 52 -9.54 -5.06 1.62
N SER A 53 -9.92 -4.09 2.45
CA SER A 53 -9.72 -2.66 2.14
C SER A 53 -8.25 -2.30 1.97
N LEU A 54 -7.35 -2.88 2.78
CA LEU A 54 -5.92 -2.61 2.72
C LEU A 54 -5.24 -3.32 1.55
N LEU A 55 -5.66 -4.55 1.25
CA LEU A 55 -5.19 -5.27 0.07
C LEU A 55 -5.61 -4.54 -1.20
N LEU A 56 -6.86 -4.07 -1.27
CA LEU A 56 -7.35 -3.24 -2.38
C LEU A 56 -6.51 -1.96 -2.57
N ILE A 57 -6.11 -1.32 -1.47
CA ILE A 57 -5.24 -0.14 -1.52
C ILE A 57 -3.88 -0.49 -2.14
N LEU A 58 -3.27 -1.59 -1.71
CA LEU A 58 -1.94 -1.99 -2.18
C LEU A 58 -1.95 -2.53 -3.62
N ASP A 59 -2.87 -3.44 -3.93
CA ASP A 59 -2.89 -4.18 -5.20
C ASP A 59 -3.54 -3.41 -6.35
N GLU A 60 -4.48 -2.52 -6.08
CA GLU A 60 -5.20 -1.79 -7.13
C GLU A 60 -4.86 -0.30 -7.13
N LYS A 61 -5.16 0.40 -6.03
CA LYS A 61 -5.05 1.87 -6.01
C LYS A 61 -3.60 2.32 -6.15
N LEU A 62 -2.72 1.79 -5.31
CA LEU A 62 -1.32 2.15 -5.32
C LEU A 62 -0.63 1.62 -6.58
N LYS A 63 -1.02 0.45 -7.10
CA LYS A 63 -0.57 -0.06 -8.41
C LYS A 63 -0.91 0.90 -9.55
N ALA A 64 -2.13 1.42 -9.61
CA ALA A 64 -2.55 2.37 -10.63
C ALA A 64 -1.78 3.69 -10.52
N ASP A 65 -1.56 4.17 -9.29
CA ASP A 65 -0.73 5.34 -9.04
C ASP A 65 0.73 5.13 -9.47
N PHE A 66 1.31 3.97 -9.18
CA PHE A 66 2.64 3.59 -9.66
C PHE A 66 2.71 3.58 -11.18
N LYS A 67 1.77 2.92 -11.87
CA LYS A 67 1.72 2.87 -13.34
C LYS A 67 1.71 4.28 -13.91
N ARG A 68 0.84 5.14 -13.38
CA ARG A 68 0.76 6.53 -13.81
C ARG A 68 2.08 7.28 -13.59
N GLN A 69 2.74 7.11 -12.44
CA GLN A 69 4.04 7.77 -12.22
C GLN A 69 5.12 7.25 -13.17
N LEU A 70 5.18 5.95 -13.47
CA LEU A 70 6.15 5.40 -14.42
C LEU A 70 5.87 5.86 -15.87
N GLU A 71 4.61 6.06 -16.23
CA GLU A 71 4.22 6.56 -17.56
C GLU A 71 4.46 8.08 -17.70
N ASP A 72 4.24 8.85 -16.63
CA ASP A 72 4.38 10.31 -16.60
C ASP A 72 5.85 10.76 -16.42
N THR A 73 6.70 9.92 -15.82
CA THR A 73 8.12 10.24 -15.58
C THR A 73 8.98 9.59 -16.66
N GLU A 74 9.90 10.34 -17.28
CA GLU A 74 11.00 9.72 -18.02
C GLU A 74 11.85 8.95 -16.99
N GLU A 75 11.64 7.62 -16.85
CA GLU A 75 12.49 6.79 -15.99
C GLU A 75 13.96 7.08 -16.27
N LYS A 76 14.66 7.69 -15.31
CA LYS A 76 16.11 7.88 -15.38
C LYS A 76 16.77 6.75 -14.61
N ASN A 77 17.57 5.95 -15.31
CA ASN A 77 18.30 4.81 -14.75
C ASN A 77 17.42 3.70 -14.13
N GLY A 78 16.14 3.60 -14.52
CA GLY A 78 15.23 2.55 -14.04
C GLY A 78 14.63 2.78 -12.65
N PHE A 79 14.68 4.03 -12.15
CA PHE A 79 14.05 4.42 -10.88
C PHE A 79 13.18 5.66 -11.07
N LEU A 80 12.08 5.71 -10.32
CA LEU A 80 11.32 6.93 -10.07
C LEU A 80 12.19 7.97 -9.36
N GLU A 81 12.04 9.23 -9.76
CA GLU A 81 12.66 10.34 -9.03
C GLU A 81 12.16 10.39 -7.58
N THR A 82 13.00 10.85 -6.65
CA THR A 82 12.70 10.93 -5.21
C THR A 82 11.37 11.64 -4.91
N ASN A 83 11.02 12.65 -5.73
CA ASN A 83 9.77 13.40 -5.61
C ASN A 83 8.52 12.57 -6.00
N SER A 84 8.66 11.62 -6.94
CA SER A 84 7.56 10.73 -7.33
C SER A 84 7.33 9.65 -6.26
N LEU A 85 8.41 9.11 -5.69
CA LEU A 85 8.31 8.13 -4.59
C LEU A 85 7.69 8.75 -3.33
N SER A 86 8.09 9.96 -2.95
CA SER A 86 7.49 10.66 -1.80
C SER A 86 5.99 10.91 -1.98
N ARG A 87 5.56 11.30 -3.20
CA ARG A 87 4.14 11.46 -3.55
C ARG A 87 3.35 10.15 -3.45
N LEU A 88 3.95 9.03 -3.88
CA LEU A 88 3.32 7.71 -3.75
C LEU A 88 3.19 7.30 -2.27
N SER A 89 4.24 7.54 -1.47
CA SER A 89 4.22 7.30 -0.03
C SER A 89 3.13 8.11 0.68
N ASP A 90 3.01 9.41 0.35
CA ASP A 90 1.95 10.26 0.87
C ASP A 90 0.54 9.77 0.51
N LYS A 91 0.35 9.30 -0.74
CA LYS A 91 -0.92 8.72 -1.18
C LYS A 91 -1.27 7.46 -0.41
N LEU A 92 -0.31 6.53 -0.28
CA LEU A 92 -0.49 5.31 0.50
C LEU A 92 -0.91 5.63 1.94
N SER A 93 -0.17 6.53 2.59
CA SER A 93 -0.46 6.99 3.95
C SER A 93 -1.90 7.53 4.08
N ARG A 94 -2.34 8.38 3.14
CA ARG A 94 -3.72 8.90 3.11
C ARG A 94 -4.76 7.81 2.89
N TYR A 95 -4.50 6.83 2.03
CA TYR A 95 -5.41 5.71 1.81
C TYR A 95 -5.56 4.83 3.05
N VAL A 96 -4.44 4.49 3.69
CA VAL A 96 -4.45 3.71 4.94
C VAL A 96 -5.17 4.49 6.04
N ALA A 97 -4.86 5.78 6.23
CA ALA A 97 -5.54 6.63 7.20
C ALA A 97 -7.06 6.63 7.05
N ARG A 98 -7.56 6.62 5.79
CA ARG A 98 -9.00 6.52 5.52
C ARG A 98 -9.57 5.14 5.83
N ALA A 99 -8.88 4.07 5.48
CA ALA A 99 -9.32 2.70 5.77
C ALA A 99 -9.41 2.44 7.28
N VAL A 100 -8.50 3.04 8.05
CA VAL A 100 -8.44 2.84 9.50
C VAL A 100 -9.23 3.86 10.31
N ALA A 101 -9.89 4.84 9.66
CA ALA A 101 -10.59 5.93 10.33
C ALA A 101 -11.72 5.46 11.26
N ALA A 102 -12.34 4.31 10.98
CA ALA A 102 -13.35 3.69 11.83
C ALA A 102 -12.78 3.08 13.13
N TYR A 103 -11.45 3.00 13.25
CA TYR A 103 -10.72 2.37 14.36
C TYR A 103 -9.86 3.42 15.09
N PRO A 104 -10.47 4.33 15.88
CA PRO A 104 -9.80 5.49 16.49
C PRO A 104 -8.62 5.14 17.41
N ASP A 105 -8.59 3.92 17.96
CA ASP A 105 -7.53 3.46 18.86
C ASP A 105 -6.47 2.59 18.15
N CYS A 106 -6.46 2.53 16.81
CA CYS A 106 -5.44 1.77 16.10
C CYS A 106 -4.14 2.57 15.92
N GLU A 107 -3.03 1.86 15.94
CA GLU A 107 -1.75 2.39 15.48
C GLU A 107 -1.46 1.79 14.11
N TRP A 108 -0.99 2.60 13.16
CA TRP A 108 -0.69 2.12 11.83
C TRP A 108 0.56 2.78 11.27
N ASN A 109 1.20 2.09 10.33
CA ASN A 109 2.36 2.56 9.61
C ASN A 109 2.27 2.09 8.16
N SER A 110 2.80 2.90 7.24
CA SER A 110 2.92 2.58 5.83
C SER A 110 4.25 3.08 5.28
N ALA A 111 4.89 2.31 4.42
CA ALA A 111 6.15 2.69 3.78
C ALA A 111 6.21 2.17 2.35
N ILE A 112 7.03 2.83 1.52
CA ILE A 112 7.45 2.34 0.20
C ILE A 112 8.97 2.40 0.18
N ASP A 113 9.59 1.25 -0.05
CA ASP A 113 11.04 1.11 -0.29
C ASP A 113 11.31 0.86 -1.78
#